data_AF-A0A1Y4F215-F1
#
_entry.id   AF-A0A1Y4F215-F1
#
_cell.length_a   1.000
_cell.length_b   1.000
_cell.length_c   1.000
_cell.angle_alpha   90.00
_cell.angle_beta   90.00
_cell.angle_gamma   90.00
#
_symmetry.space_group_name_H-M   'P 1'
#
loop_
_entity.id
_entity.type
_entity.pdbx_description
1 polymer ?
#
loop_
_entity_poly.entity_id
_entity_poly.type
_entity_poly.pdbx_seq_one_letter_code
_entity_poly.pdbx_strand_id
1 'polypeptide(L)'
;MKRMAMMVLPVLAACTLLGGCSLAGEENAGQGGDLEKAQEIRAVRAGEEETAYDTTDRDAIEAFVEKLQIGEWKLGELPEDAQESVVYTFQQEATVLFGETSTDGSMDKMVELTTYDGSPYVTLHVLGQSLDFEIPQDAAEYLNHPEDIG
;
A
#
# COMPACT_ATOMS: atom_id res chain seq x y z
N MET A 1 45.84 -37.30 -39.97
CA MET A 1 44.72 -38.04 -39.34
C MET A 1 44.16 -37.20 -38.22
N LYS A 2 42.81 -37.10 -38.16
CA LYS A 2 41.91 -36.75 -37.05
C LYS A 2 42.63 -36.34 -35.75
N ARG A 3 42.29 -35.20 -35.12
CA ARG A 3 40.96 -34.93 -34.55
C ARG A 3 40.72 -33.43 -34.44
N MET A 4 39.76 -32.94 -35.22
CA MET A 4 39.02 -31.72 -34.95
C MET A 4 38.02 -32.03 -33.84
N ALA A 5 38.19 -31.42 -32.68
CA ALA A 5 37.19 -31.32 -31.63
C ALA A 5 37.30 -29.88 -31.12
N MET A 6 36.55 -28.95 -31.73
CA MET A 6 35.29 -28.47 -31.17
C MET A 6 35.47 -28.06 -29.70
N MET A 7 36.13 -26.92 -29.48
CA MET A 7 36.10 -26.22 -28.21
C MET A 7 35.13 -25.04 -28.39
N VAL A 8 33.87 -25.33 -28.08
CA VAL A 8 32.77 -24.38 -28.10
C VAL A 8 33.01 -23.34 -27.02
N LEU A 9 33.04 -22.09 -27.46
CA LEU A 9 33.06 -20.85 -26.71
C LEU A 9 32.00 -20.86 -25.58
N PRO A 10 32.36 -20.70 -24.29
CA PRO A 10 31.36 -20.47 -23.26
C PRO A 10 31.14 -18.95 -23.13
N VAL A 11 30.47 -18.36 -24.11
CA VAL A 11 29.85 -17.03 -23.98
C VAL A 11 28.35 -17.27 -23.97
N LEU A 12 27.79 -17.64 -22.82
CA LEU A 12 26.37 -17.40 -22.52
C LEU A 12 25.94 -17.59 -21.04
N ALA A 13 26.83 -17.97 -20.12
CA ALA A 13 26.42 -18.31 -18.75
C ALA A 13 26.40 -17.12 -17.76
N ALA A 14 25.98 -15.93 -18.19
CA ALA A 14 25.88 -14.76 -17.31
C ALA A 14 24.52 -14.03 -17.33
N CYS A 15 23.53 -14.48 -18.11
CA CYS A 15 22.24 -13.78 -18.24
C CYS A 15 21.04 -14.48 -17.58
N THR A 16 21.24 -15.51 -16.74
CA THR A 16 20.11 -16.26 -16.14
C THR A 16 19.95 -16.07 -14.62
N LEU A 17 20.58 -15.06 -14.02
CA LEU A 17 20.37 -14.73 -12.59
C LEU A 17 19.33 -13.62 -12.35
N LEU A 18 18.62 -13.18 -13.39
CA LEU A 18 17.43 -12.31 -13.25
C LEU A 18 16.14 -13.09 -13.54
N GLY A 19 16.08 -14.34 -13.05
CA GLY A 19 14.89 -15.19 -13.08
C GLY A 19 13.83 -14.78 -12.04
N GLY A 20 13.54 -13.48 -11.92
CA GLY A 20 12.31 -12.98 -11.32
C GLY A 20 11.23 -12.88 -12.39
N CYS A 21 10.99 -13.96 -13.15
CA CYS A 21 9.84 -14.06 -14.04
C CYS A 21 8.63 -14.51 -13.21
N SER A 22 7.92 -13.56 -12.62
CA SER A 22 6.48 -13.72 -12.40
C SER A 22 5.82 -13.43 -13.75
N LEU A 23 5.58 -14.49 -14.53
CA LEU A 23 4.83 -14.43 -15.77
C LEU A 23 3.40 -14.91 -15.49
N ALA A 24 2.54 -14.00 -15.06
CA ALA A 24 1.08 -14.14 -15.15
C ALA A 24 0.40 -12.77 -14.89
N GLY A 25 -0.38 -12.31 -15.87
CA GLY A 25 -1.52 -11.42 -15.63
C GLY A 25 -1.23 -9.92 -15.63
N GLU A 26 -1.57 -9.29 -16.75
CA GLU A 26 -2.26 -7.99 -16.85
C GLU A 26 -1.72 -6.77 -16.08
N GLU A 27 -1.42 -5.75 -16.88
CA GLU A 27 -1.36 -4.33 -16.59
C GLU A 27 -2.52 -3.80 -15.72
N ASN A 28 -2.44 -4.06 -14.41
CA ASN A 28 -3.01 -3.22 -13.37
C ASN A 28 -2.16 -3.42 -12.12
N ALA A 29 -1.02 -2.71 -12.06
CA ALA A 29 -0.19 -2.67 -10.86
C ALA A 29 -1.04 -2.05 -9.74
N GLY A 30 -1.63 -2.94 -8.94
CA GLY A 30 -2.71 -2.64 -8.02
C GLY A 30 -2.31 -1.57 -7.03
N GLN A 31 -3.07 -0.49 -7.07
CA GLN A 31 -2.97 0.64 -6.14
C GLN A 31 -3.19 0.20 -4.67
N GLY A 32 -3.70 -1.03 -4.43
CA GLY A 32 -3.81 -1.65 -3.11
C GLY A 32 -2.63 -2.51 -2.66
N GLY A 33 -1.83 -3.06 -3.57
CA GLY A 33 -0.72 -3.95 -3.21
C GLY A 33 0.43 -3.26 -2.47
N ASP A 34 0.46 -1.93 -2.52
CA ASP A 34 1.39 -1.13 -1.72
C ASP A 34 0.87 -0.86 -0.29
N LEU A 35 -0.45 -0.85 -0.07
CA LEU A 35 -1.03 -0.70 1.27
C LEU A 35 -0.93 -2.00 2.09
N GLU A 36 -1.01 -3.17 1.45
CA GLU A 36 -0.82 -4.48 2.09
C GLU A 36 0.58 -4.67 2.68
N LYS A 37 1.56 -3.86 2.25
CA LYS A 37 2.94 -3.89 2.76
C LYS A 37 3.09 -3.15 4.09
N ALA A 38 2.06 -2.44 4.54
CA ALA A 38 2.06 -1.79 5.84
C ALA A 38 2.36 -2.82 6.94
N GLN A 39 3.17 -2.41 7.91
CA GLN A 39 3.44 -3.18 9.12
C GLN A 39 2.56 -2.73 10.28
N GLU A 40 2.01 -1.51 10.19
CA GLU A 40 1.03 -0.99 11.12
C GLU A 40 0.01 -0.13 10.37
N ILE A 41 -1.26 -0.29 10.76
CA ILE A 41 -2.34 0.64 10.42
C ILE A 41 -2.81 1.28 11.72
N ARG A 42 -2.95 2.60 11.73
CA ARG A 42 -3.57 3.35 12.83
C ARG A 42 -4.65 4.28 12.28
N ALA A 43 -5.77 4.40 12.98
CA ALA A 43 -6.84 5.35 12.68
C ALA A 43 -7.09 6.28 13.87
N VAL A 44 -7.31 7.55 13.57
CA VAL A 44 -7.68 8.60 14.54
C VAL A 44 -8.83 9.42 13.95
N ARG A 45 -9.81 9.77 14.78
CA ARG A 45 -10.89 10.67 14.35
C ARG A 45 -10.34 12.08 14.09
N ALA A 46 -10.85 12.74 13.06
CA ALA A 46 -10.44 14.09 12.72
C ALA A 46 -10.69 15.05 13.91
N GLY A 47 -9.65 15.74 14.36
CA GLY A 47 -9.70 16.64 15.51
C GLY A 47 -9.53 15.96 16.88
N GLU A 48 -9.33 14.65 16.92
CA GLU A 48 -9.04 13.90 18.14
C GLU A 48 -7.56 13.46 18.18
N GLU A 49 -7.09 13.08 19.38
CA GLU A 49 -5.75 12.50 19.59
C GLU A 49 -5.82 11.01 19.98
N GLU A 50 -7.01 10.51 20.31
CA GLU A 50 -7.22 9.14 20.74
C GLU A 50 -7.24 8.20 19.54
N THR A 51 -6.55 7.06 19.66
CA THR A 51 -6.52 6.03 18.62
C THR A 51 -7.85 5.28 18.63
N ALA A 52 -8.56 5.32 17.50
CA ALA A 52 -9.83 4.63 17.31
C ALA A 52 -9.63 3.18 16.81
N TYR A 53 -8.53 2.92 16.10
CA TYR A 53 -8.15 1.61 15.60
C TYR A 53 -6.63 1.51 15.45
N ASP A 54 -6.05 0.38 15.81
CA ASP A 54 -4.67 0.03 15.51
C ASP A 54 -4.50 -1.47 15.26
N THR A 55 -3.63 -1.81 14.32
CA THR A 55 -3.22 -3.21 14.12
C THR A 55 -1.79 -3.29 13.60
N THR A 56 -1.08 -4.32 14.05
CA THR A 56 0.20 -4.79 13.48
C THR A 56 0.10 -6.25 13.00
N ASP A 57 -1.09 -6.84 13.06
CA ASP A 57 -1.32 -8.22 12.64
C ASP A 57 -1.45 -8.27 11.11
N ARG A 58 -0.69 -9.18 10.47
CA ARG A 58 -0.62 -9.26 9.01
C ARG A 58 -1.97 -9.63 8.41
N ASP A 59 -2.65 -10.62 8.99
CA ASP A 59 -3.91 -11.13 8.44
C ASP A 59 -5.00 -10.05 8.57
N ALA A 60 -4.99 -9.29 9.68
CA ALA A 60 -5.85 -8.12 9.86
C ALA A 60 -5.57 -7.00 8.86
N ILE A 61 -4.29 -6.70 8.56
CA ILE A 61 -3.89 -5.70 7.56
C ILE A 61 -4.35 -6.12 6.16
N GLU A 62 -4.12 -7.38 5.78
CA GLU A 62 -4.56 -7.92 4.48
C GLU A 62 -6.09 -7.85 4.36
N ALA A 63 -6.83 -8.27 5.41
CA ALA A 63 -8.29 -8.19 5.43
C ALA A 63 -8.80 -6.74 5.38
N PHE A 64 -8.13 -5.81 6.06
CA PHE A 64 -8.44 -4.38 6.00
C PHE A 64 -8.33 -3.85 4.57
N VAL A 65 -7.21 -4.13 3.88
CA VAL A 65 -6.98 -3.66 2.52
C VAL A 65 -7.96 -4.29 1.52
N GLU A 66 -8.32 -5.56 1.70
CA GLU A 66 -9.35 -6.22 0.87
C GLU A 66 -10.71 -5.49 0.97
N LYS A 67 -11.10 -5.05 2.17
CA LYS A 67 -12.34 -4.29 2.41
C LYS A 67 -12.38 -2.92 1.74
N LEU A 68 -11.22 -2.36 1.39
CA LEU A 68 -11.15 -1.06 0.70
C LEU A 68 -11.65 -1.15 -0.74
N GLN A 69 -11.68 -2.35 -1.35
CA GLN A 69 -12.15 -2.55 -2.73
C GLN A 69 -11.45 -1.60 -3.73
N ILE A 70 -10.13 -1.44 -3.60
CA ILE A 70 -9.35 -0.41 -4.31
C ILE A 70 -9.48 -0.48 -5.84
N GLY A 71 -9.72 -1.69 -6.39
CA GLY A 71 -9.98 -1.86 -7.82
C GLY A 71 -11.23 -1.14 -8.34
N GLU A 72 -12.12 -0.68 -7.46
CA GLU A 72 -13.34 0.05 -7.79
C GLU A 72 -13.22 1.56 -7.58
N TRP A 73 -12.09 2.05 -7.05
CA TRP A 73 -11.86 3.47 -6.80
C TRP A 73 -11.78 4.26 -8.11
N LYS A 74 -12.33 5.46 -8.10
CA LYS A 74 -12.31 6.38 -9.24
C LYS A 74 -11.74 7.70 -8.82
N LEU A 75 -10.80 8.23 -9.59
CA LEU A 75 -10.31 9.59 -9.36
C LEU A 75 -11.49 10.57 -9.41
N GLY A 76 -11.60 11.40 -8.39
CA GLY A 76 -12.69 12.34 -8.23
C GLY A 76 -12.18 13.72 -7.84
N GLU A 77 -13.11 14.66 -7.72
CA GLU A 77 -12.89 15.94 -7.06
C GLU A 77 -13.70 15.92 -5.76
N LEU A 78 -13.02 16.17 -4.63
CA LEU A 78 -13.68 16.22 -3.34
C LEU A 78 -14.68 17.39 -3.28
N PRO A 79 -15.89 17.19 -2.73
CA PRO A 79 -16.84 18.28 -2.51
C PRO A 79 -16.27 19.39 -1.61
N GLU A 80 -16.56 20.66 -1.92
CA GLU A 80 -16.03 21.81 -1.14
C GLU A 80 -16.49 21.83 0.32
N ASP A 81 -17.62 21.20 0.63
CA ASP A 81 -18.21 21.09 1.97
C ASP A 81 -17.91 19.76 2.67
N ALA A 82 -17.01 18.94 2.12
CA ALA A 82 -16.61 17.68 2.74
C ALA A 82 -15.89 17.93 4.09
N GLN A 83 -16.35 17.22 5.12
CA GLN A 83 -15.81 17.32 6.46
C GLN A 83 -14.99 16.06 6.76
N GLU A 84 -13.70 16.22 7.06
CA GLU A 84 -12.83 15.10 7.44
C GLU A 84 -13.41 14.34 8.63
N SER A 85 -13.38 13.01 8.58
CA SER A 85 -13.97 12.13 9.60
C SER A 85 -12.91 11.28 10.32
N VAL A 86 -12.13 10.52 9.55
CA VAL A 86 -11.10 9.61 10.07
C VAL A 86 -9.84 9.72 9.22
N VAL A 87 -8.69 9.78 9.89
CA VAL A 87 -7.37 9.75 9.27
C VAL A 87 -6.70 8.42 9.58
N TYR A 88 -6.42 7.65 8.55
CA TYR A 88 -5.67 6.40 8.61
C TYR A 88 -4.22 6.64 8.23
N THR A 89 -3.30 6.11 9.02
CA THR A 89 -1.85 6.12 8.74
C THR A 89 -1.38 4.69 8.53
N PHE A 90 -0.76 4.44 7.37
CA PHE A 90 -0.07 3.21 7.05
C PHE A 90 1.42 3.41 7.27
N GLN A 91 2.01 2.58 8.13
CA GLN A 91 3.39 2.73 8.55
C GLN A 91 4.19 1.47 8.27
N GLN A 92 5.48 1.64 7.99
CA GLN A 92 6.43 0.55 7.80
C GLN A 92 7.79 0.98 8.39
N GLU A 93 8.54 0.02 8.93
CA GLU A 93 9.94 0.28 9.30
C GLU A 93 10.72 0.85 8.10
N ALA A 94 11.56 1.84 8.40
CA ALA A 94 12.51 2.39 7.43
C ALA A 94 13.31 1.25 6.78
N THR A 95 13.57 1.36 5.47
CA THR A 95 14.44 0.39 4.79
C THR A 95 15.90 0.73 5.03
N VAL A 96 16.73 -0.27 5.34
CA VAL A 96 18.18 -0.11 5.49
C VAL A 96 18.76 0.39 4.15
N LEU A 97 19.27 1.62 4.13
CA LEU A 97 19.87 2.17 2.91
C LEU A 97 21.24 1.52 2.64
N PHE A 98 21.69 1.58 1.39
CA PHE A 98 22.97 0.97 1.00
C PHE A 98 24.15 1.55 1.81
N GLY A 99 24.73 0.72 2.69
CA GLY A 99 25.83 1.11 3.58
C GLY A 99 25.46 1.12 5.07
N GLU A 100 24.18 0.97 5.41
CA GLU A 100 23.70 0.81 6.78
C GLU A 100 23.63 -0.67 7.18
N THR A 101 23.73 -0.96 8.48
CA THR A 101 23.77 -2.34 9.01
C THR A 101 22.48 -2.74 9.74
N SER A 102 21.68 -1.77 10.15
CA SER A 102 20.38 -1.94 10.79
C SER A 102 19.60 -0.63 10.74
N THR A 103 18.28 -0.70 10.86
CA THR A 103 17.44 0.46 11.22
C THR A 103 17.31 0.56 12.74
N ASP A 104 16.84 1.69 13.25
CA ASP A 104 16.56 1.89 14.67
C ASP A 104 15.18 1.36 15.11
N GLY A 105 14.46 0.71 14.19
CA GLY A 105 13.10 0.23 14.39
C GLY A 105 12.03 1.32 14.34
N SER A 106 12.35 2.53 13.87
CA SER A 106 11.36 3.59 13.68
C SER A 106 10.41 3.25 12.52
N MET A 107 9.12 3.43 12.76
CA MET A 107 8.07 3.33 11.76
C MET A 107 7.96 4.64 10.98
N ASP A 108 8.19 4.58 9.68
CA ASP A 108 7.99 5.71 8.77
C ASP A 108 6.57 5.68 8.20
N LYS A 109 5.96 6.87 8.12
CA LYS A 109 4.66 7.05 7.45
C LYS A 109 4.83 6.80 5.95
N MET A 110 4.14 5.78 5.44
CA MET A 110 4.14 5.44 4.02
C MET A 110 3.02 6.18 3.29
N VAL A 111 1.80 6.08 3.82
CA VAL A 111 0.58 6.63 3.23
C VAL A 111 -0.33 7.14 4.33
N GLU A 112 -1.04 8.23 4.04
CA GLU A 112 -2.16 8.70 4.85
C GLU A 112 -3.43 8.69 4.00
N LEU A 113 -4.53 8.20 4.58
CA LEU A 113 -5.83 8.09 3.93
C LEU A 113 -6.86 8.80 4.81
N THR A 114 -7.43 9.88 4.28
CA THR A 114 -8.44 10.68 4.97
C THR A 114 -9.82 10.37 4.42
N THR A 115 -10.78 10.17 5.30
CA THR A 115 -12.19 9.90 4.97
C THR A 115 -13.05 11.11 5.30
N TYR A 116 -14.28 11.14 4.76
CA TYR A 116 -15.18 12.28 4.91
C TYR A 116 -16.57 11.86 5.36
N ASP A 117 -17.15 12.61 6.31
CA ASP A 117 -18.45 12.32 6.89
C ASP A 117 -19.57 12.38 5.82
N GLY A 118 -20.36 11.31 5.73
CA GLY A 118 -21.52 11.25 4.84
C GLY A 118 -21.19 11.30 3.34
N SER A 119 -19.93 11.11 2.97
CA SER A 119 -19.44 11.19 1.60
C SER A 119 -18.61 9.95 1.24
N PRO A 120 -18.87 9.28 0.10
CA PRO A 120 -18.11 8.11 -0.33
C PRO A 120 -16.80 8.53 -1.02
N TYR A 121 -16.04 9.40 -0.36
CA TYR A 121 -14.78 9.92 -0.85
C TYR A 121 -13.67 9.68 0.15
N VAL A 122 -12.46 9.53 -0.39
CA VAL A 122 -11.22 9.53 0.38
C VAL A 122 -10.17 10.38 -0.30
N THR A 123 -9.28 10.96 0.50
CA THR A 123 -8.07 11.61 0.01
C THR A 123 -6.87 10.77 0.39
N LEU A 124 -6.10 10.36 -0.60
CA LEU A 124 -4.87 9.62 -0.44
C LEU A 124 -3.68 10.59 -0.49
N HIS A 125 -2.93 10.67 0.60
CA HIS A 125 -1.68 11.41 0.69
C HIS A 125 -0.48 10.46 0.58
N VAL A 126 0.28 10.60 -0.51
CA VAL A 126 1.45 9.76 -0.80
C VAL A 126 2.54 10.59 -1.46
N LEU A 127 3.78 10.47 -0.96
CA LEU A 127 4.97 11.17 -1.50
C LEU A 127 4.78 12.70 -1.69
N GLY A 128 4.05 13.34 -0.77
CA GLY A 128 3.78 14.78 -0.81
C GLY A 128 2.73 15.21 -1.85
N GLN A 129 2.00 14.26 -2.43
CA GLN A 129 0.87 14.51 -3.32
C GLN A 129 -0.43 14.06 -2.64
N SER A 130 -1.52 14.75 -2.96
CA SER A 130 -2.87 14.43 -2.50
C SER A 130 -3.73 14.10 -3.72
N LEU A 131 -4.45 12.99 -3.66
CA LEU A 131 -5.35 12.54 -4.72
C LEU A 131 -6.70 12.16 -4.11
N ASP A 132 -7.78 12.68 -4.67
CA ASP A 132 -9.13 12.39 -4.20
C ASP A 132 -9.74 11.27 -5.03
N PHE A 133 -10.42 10.35 -4.35
CA PHE A 133 -11.08 9.21 -4.97
C PHE A 133 -12.52 9.10 -4.47
N GLU A 134 -13.44 8.85 -5.39
CA GLU A 134 -14.74 8.27 -5.08
C GLU A 134 -14.56 6.76 -4.88
N ILE A 135 -15.11 6.23 -3.79
CA ILE A 135 -14.96 4.83 -3.39
C ILE A 135 -16.34 4.15 -3.26
N PRO A 136 -16.40 2.80 -3.27
CA PRO A 136 -17.64 2.09 -2.98
C PRO A 136 -18.25 2.49 -1.63
N GLN A 137 -19.57 2.56 -1.55
CA GLN A 137 -20.27 2.94 -0.32
C GLN A 137 -19.94 1.99 0.84
N ASP A 138 -19.85 0.68 0.58
CA ASP A 138 -19.50 -0.31 1.61
C ASP A 138 -18.10 -0.05 2.18
N ALA A 139 -17.14 0.33 1.34
CA ALA A 139 -15.79 0.72 1.78
C ALA A 139 -15.81 2.04 2.56
N ALA A 140 -16.62 3.02 2.15
CA ALA A 140 -16.78 4.28 2.87
C ALA A 140 -17.40 4.08 4.26
N GLU A 141 -18.44 3.25 4.37
CA GLU A 141 -19.06 2.90 5.65
C GLU A 141 -18.06 2.19 6.56
N TYR A 142 -17.33 1.21 6.02
CA TYR A 142 -16.27 0.50 6.77
C TYR A 142 -15.21 1.47 7.33
N LEU A 143 -14.75 2.42 6.52
CA LEU A 143 -13.71 3.38 6.91
C LEU A 143 -14.20 4.51 7.83
N ASN A 144 -15.49 4.82 7.87
CA ASN A 144 -16.04 5.86 8.77
C ASN A 144 -16.40 5.33 10.16
N HIS A 145 -16.25 4.01 10.39
CA HIS A 145 -16.53 3.34 11.66
C HIS A 145 -15.31 2.55 12.17
N PRO A 146 -14.17 3.21 12.43
CA PRO A 146 -12.92 2.55 12.81
C PRO A 146 -13.04 1.71 14.08
N GLU A 147 -13.94 2.05 15.01
CA GLU A 147 -14.12 1.32 16.28
C GLU A 147 -14.78 -0.05 16.08
N ASP A 148 -15.47 -0.23 14.95
CA ASP A 148 -16.16 -1.47 14.60
C ASP A 148 -15.26 -2.41 13.77
N ILE A 149 -14.03 -2.00 13.47
CA ILE A 149 -13.06 -2.80 12.73
C ILE A 149 -12.40 -3.80 13.70
N GLY A 150 -12.64 -5.09 13.44
CA GLY A 150 -12.14 -6.23 14.24
C GLY A 150 -11.10 -7.06 13.52
#